data_AF-A0A931VXH4-F1
#
_entry.id   AF-A0A931VXH4-F1
#
_cell.length_a   1.000
_cell.length_b   1.000
_cell.length_c   1.000
_cell.angle_alpha   90.00
_cell.angle_beta   90.00
_cell.angle_gamma   90.00
#
_symmetry.space_group_name_H-M   'P 1'
#
loop_
_entity.id
_entity.type
_entity.pdbx_description
1 polymer ?
#
loop_
_entity_poly.entity_id
_entity_poly.type
_entity_poly.pdbx_seq_one_letter_code
_entity_poly.pdbx_strand_id
1 'polypeptide(L)'
;MAKPLFKNYTYSFDKNEKKILLNFCKTLLKQMTADEQFFADVRSFNSIVDKLNTNDVEIKLTKEEKTKLVFRLKENVDHMEKQIKNSGFLKRWLYKSVFAQYNNLLNNYFSD
;
A
#
# COMPACT_ATOMS: atom_id res chain seq x y z
N MET A 1 -9.68 -23.09 20.14
CA MET A 1 -8.85 -22.99 18.93
C MET A 1 -7.79 -21.93 19.19
N ALA A 2 -6.52 -22.33 19.38
CA ALA A 2 -5.46 -21.38 19.70
C ALA A 2 -5.25 -20.43 18.51
N LYS A 3 -5.42 -19.13 18.72
CA LYS A 3 -5.03 -18.12 17.73
C LYS A 3 -3.52 -18.31 17.47
N PRO A 4 -3.07 -18.50 16.23
CA PRO A 4 -1.65 -18.62 15.93
C PRO A 4 -0.94 -17.37 16.47
N LEU A 5 0.01 -17.59 17.38
CA LEU A 5 0.68 -16.54 18.17
C LEU A 5 1.50 -15.59 17.29
N PHE A 6 1.86 -16.03 16.09
CA PHE A 6 2.58 -15.27 15.09
C PHE A 6 1.76 -15.24 13.79
N LYS A 7 1.28 -14.06 13.40
CA LYS A 7 0.74 -13.85 12.05
C LYS A 7 1.91 -13.86 11.07
N ASN A 8 1.87 -14.78 10.10
CA ASN A 8 2.82 -14.78 9.00
C ASN A 8 2.46 -13.66 8.02
N TYR A 9 3.30 -12.63 7.97
CA TYR A 9 3.15 -11.48 7.06
C TYR A 9 3.82 -11.77 5.70
N THR A 10 3.47 -12.92 5.12
CA THR A 10 3.99 -13.35 3.81
C THR A 10 2.90 -13.17 2.78
N TYR A 11 3.22 -12.49 1.69
CA TYR A 11 2.27 -12.06 0.68
C TYR A 11 2.73 -12.47 -0.72
N SER A 12 1.84 -13.12 -1.45
CA SER A 12 2.05 -13.47 -2.86
C SER A 12 1.25 -12.51 -3.73
N PHE A 13 1.89 -11.40 -4.10
CA PHE A 13 1.29 -10.39 -4.98
C PHE A 13 1.53 -10.75 -6.45
N ASP A 14 0.54 -10.48 -7.29
CA ASP A 14 0.69 -10.57 -8.73
C ASP A 14 1.64 -9.47 -9.27
N LYS A 15 2.06 -9.59 -10.53
CA LYS A 15 2.99 -8.64 -11.16
C LYS A 15 2.44 -7.21 -11.21
N ASN A 16 1.14 -7.06 -11.43
CA ASN A 16 0.45 -5.77 -11.49
C ASN A 16 0.31 -5.15 -10.10
N GLU A 17 -0.13 -5.92 -9.11
CA GLU A 17 -0.22 -5.57 -7.69
C GLU A 17 1.12 -5.12 -7.13
N LYS A 18 2.20 -5.85 -7.43
CA LYS A 18 3.57 -5.42 -7.09
C LYS A 18 3.88 -4.06 -7.69
N LYS A 19 3.56 -3.83 -8.96
CA LYS A 19 3.82 -2.56 -9.64
C LYS A 19 2.99 -1.41 -9.04
N ILE A 20 1.74 -1.67 -8.68
CA ILE A 20 0.84 -0.71 -8.04
C ILE A 20 1.40 -0.32 -6.66
N LEU A 21 1.73 -1.31 -5.82
CA LEU A 21 2.33 -1.09 -4.50
C LEU A 21 3.68 -0.37 -4.60
N LEU A 22 4.52 -0.75 -5.55
CA LEU A 22 5.80 -0.11 -5.79
C LEU A 22 5.64 1.38 -6.17
N ASN A 23 4.73 1.68 -7.10
CA ASN A 23 4.44 3.06 -7.50
C ASN A 23 3.86 3.87 -6.34
N PHE A 24 2.98 3.27 -5.55
CA PHE A 24 2.43 3.87 -4.34
C PHE A 24 3.53 4.22 -3.33
N CYS A 25 4.36 3.24 -2.94
CA CYS A 25 5.45 3.46 -1.99
C CYS A 25 6.47 4.49 -2.50
N LYS A 26 6.82 4.47 -3.79
CA LYS A 26 7.71 5.49 -4.39
C LYS A 26 7.10 6.90 -4.35
N THR A 27 5.79 7.02 -4.54
CA THR A 27 5.09 8.31 -4.48
C THR A 27 5.06 8.83 -3.05
N LEU A 28 4.77 7.97 -2.07
CA LEU A 28 4.83 8.33 -0.64
C LEU A 28 6.24 8.74 -0.22
N LEU A 29 7.26 7.98 -0.62
CA LEU A 29 8.66 8.31 -0.32
C LEU A 29 9.00 9.72 -0.81
N LYS A 30 8.65 10.06 -2.05
CA LYS A 30 8.87 11.42 -2.59
C LYS A 30 8.20 12.53 -1.77
N GLN A 31 7.04 12.26 -1.17
CA GLN A 31 6.33 13.22 -0.32
C GLN A 31 6.96 13.33 1.08
N MET A 32 7.45 12.21 1.62
CA MET A 32 7.98 12.13 2.98
C MET A 32 9.47 12.50 3.08
N THR A 33 10.26 12.34 2.01
CA THR A 33 11.70 12.63 2.01
C THR A 33 12.06 14.09 2.24
N ALA A 34 11.08 15.00 2.12
CA ALA A 34 11.29 16.43 2.36
C ALA A 34 11.25 16.81 3.85
N ASP A 35 10.79 15.93 4.74
CA ASP A 35 10.54 16.25 6.14
C ASP A 35 11.19 15.21 7.07
N GLU A 36 12.13 15.67 7.90
CA GLU A 36 12.93 14.85 8.81
C GLU A 36 12.08 14.11 9.85
N GLN A 37 10.86 14.57 10.12
CA GLN A 37 9.93 13.92 11.05
C GLN A 37 9.50 12.52 10.58
N PHE A 38 9.61 12.23 9.28
CA PHE A 38 9.21 10.94 8.71
C PHE A 38 10.37 9.95 8.54
N PHE A 39 11.54 10.18 9.15
CA PHE A 39 12.72 9.32 8.96
C PHE A 39 12.45 7.82 9.20
N ALA A 40 11.69 7.50 10.26
CA ALA A 40 11.31 6.12 10.56
C ALA A 40 10.37 5.50 9.52
N ASP A 41 9.44 6.30 8.97
CA ASP A 41 8.52 5.88 7.93
C ASP A 41 9.25 5.68 6.59
N VAL A 42 10.13 6.63 6.24
CA VAL A 42 10.99 6.55 5.06
C VAL A 42 11.83 5.28 5.08
N ARG A 43 12.41 4.90 6.23
CA ARG A 43 13.15 3.63 6.35
C ARG A 43 12.24 2.41 6.11
N SER A 44 11.05 2.37 6.72
CA SER A 44 10.10 1.28 6.52
C SER A 44 9.66 1.17 5.05
N PHE A 45 9.36 2.29 4.39
CA PHE A 45 8.93 2.30 3.00
C PHE A 45 10.06 1.96 2.01
N ASN A 46 11.30 2.37 2.27
CA ASN A 46 12.45 1.92 1.48
C ASN A 46 12.62 0.39 1.58
N SER A 47 12.54 -0.17 2.79
CA SER A 47 12.57 -1.62 3.00
C SER A 47 11.47 -2.34 2.22
N ILE A 48 10.23 -1.81 2.24
CA ILE A 48 9.11 -2.37 1.46
C ILE A 48 9.39 -2.29 -0.05
N VAL A 49 9.93 -1.17 -0.54
CA VAL A 49 10.28 -1.00 -1.97
C VAL A 49 11.35 -2.00 -2.40
N ASP A 50 12.38 -2.20 -1.59
CA ASP A 50 13.45 -3.16 -1.89
C ASP A 50 12.89 -4.58 -1.96
N LYS A 51 12.02 -4.96 -1.02
CA LYS A 51 11.33 -6.26 -1.02
C LYS A 51 10.35 -6.42 -2.19
N LEU A 52 9.73 -5.35 -2.67
CA LEU A 52 8.84 -5.38 -3.84
C LEU A 52 9.61 -5.45 -5.16
N ASN A 53 10.85 -4.97 -5.18
CA ASN A 53 11.74 -5.07 -6.35
C ASN A 53 12.40 -6.44 -6.48
N THR A 54 12.38 -7.30 -5.44
CA THR A 54 12.88 -8.66 -5.59
C THR A 54 11.96 -9.49 -6.49
N ASN A 55 12.55 -10.40 -7.26
CA ASN A 55 11.82 -11.34 -8.11
C ASN A 55 11.21 -12.50 -7.31
N ASP A 56 11.15 -12.39 -5.99
CA ASP A 56 10.64 -13.44 -5.11
C ASP A 56 9.13 -13.62 -5.31
N VAL A 57 8.68 -14.87 -5.33
CA VAL A 57 7.25 -15.20 -5.43
C VAL A 57 6.49 -14.70 -4.19
N GLU A 58 7.16 -14.72 -3.03
CA GLU A 58 6.62 -14.36 -1.74
C GLU A 58 7.37 -13.19 -1.13
N ILE A 59 6.62 -12.18 -0.68
CA ILE A 59 7.15 -10.98 -0.04
C ILE A 59 6.86 -11.05 1.45
N LYS A 60 7.93 -11.02 2.25
CA LYS A 60 7.85 -11.05 3.72
C LYS A 60 7.92 -9.64 4.29
N LEU A 61 6.80 -9.15 4.80
CA LEU A 61 6.73 -7.88 5.51
C LEU A 61 6.90 -8.09 7.01
N THR A 62 7.41 -7.08 7.73
CA THR A 62 7.32 -7.06 9.19
C THR A 62 5.93 -6.57 9.61
N LYS A 63 5.57 -6.80 10.88
CA LYS A 63 4.33 -6.26 11.45
C LYS A 63 4.26 -4.74 11.29
N GLU A 64 5.36 -4.05 11.54
CA GLU A 64 5.46 -2.60 11.44
C GLU A 64 5.26 -2.14 9.99
N GLU A 65 5.97 -2.75 9.04
CA GLU A 65 5.85 -2.47 7.61
C GLU A 65 4.42 -2.65 7.12
N LYS A 66 3.78 -3.79 7.44
CA LYS A 66 2.37 -4.03 7.12
C LYS A 66 1.50 -2.91 7.70
N THR A 67 1.65 -2.64 9.00
CA THR A 67 0.77 -1.69 9.71
C THR A 67 0.86 -0.30 9.08
N LYS A 68 2.07 0.19 8.82
CA LYS A 68 2.30 1.48 8.16
C LYS A 68 1.76 1.49 6.73
N LEU A 69 2.04 0.45 5.95
CA LEU A 69 1.58 0.33 4.57
C LEU A 69 0.04 0.35 4.49
N VAL A 70 -0.62 -0.45 5.30
CA VAL A 70 -2.09 -0.53 5.36
C VAL A 70 -2.70 0.78 5.83
N PHE A 71 -2.11 1.41 6.85
CA PHE A 71 -2.58 2.70 7.34
C PHE A 71 -2.55 3.76 6.23
N ARG A 72 -1.41 3.92 5.55
CA ARG A 72 -1.28 4.89 4.45
C ARG A 72 -2.13 4.54 3.23
N LEU A 73 -2.28 3.26 2.90
CA LEU A 73 -3.17 2.82 1.82
C LEU A 73 -4.62 3.18 2.12
N LYS A 74 -5.10 2.95 3.34
CA LYS A 74 -6.46 3.33 3.77
C LYS A 74 -6.66 4.84 3.70
N GLU A 75 -5.72 5.63 4.23
CA GLU A 75 -5.78 7.10 4.13
C GLU A 75 -5.86 7.57 2.66
N ASN A 76 -5.06 6.95 1.78
CA ASN A 76 -5.04 7.30 0.35
C ASN A 76 -6.36 6.93 -0.35
N VAL A 77 -6.90 5.75 -0.06
CA VAL A 77 -8.20 5.28 -0.58
C VAL A 77 -9.33 6.20 -0.13
N ASP A 78 -9.39 6.55 1.16
CA ASP A 78 -10.41 7.46 1.70
C ASP A 78 -10.32 8.85 1.09
N HIS A 79 -9.09 9.36 0.91
CA HIS A 79 -8.86 10.64 0.27
C HIS A 79 -9.29 10.63 -1.21
N MET A 80 -8.92 9.57 -1.95
CA MET A 80 -9.35 9.36 -3.33
C MET A 80 -10.87 9.25 -3.43
N GLU A 81 -11.53 8.55 -2.51
CA GLU A 81 -12.99 8.41 -2.51
C GLU A 81 -13.68 9.78 -2.40
N LYS A 82 -13.21 10.62 -1.46
CA LYS A 82 -13.70 12.00 -1.29
C LYS A 82 -13.47 12.83 -2.55
N GLN A 83 -12.29 12.74 -3.16
CA GLN A 83 -12.02 13.44 -4.42
C GLN A 83 -12.92 12.98 -5.56
N ILE A 84 -13.18 11.68 -5.68
CA ILE A 84 -14.05 11.08 -6.71
C ILE A 84 -15.51 11.56 -6.53
N LYS A 85 -16.00 11.63 -5.29
CA LYS A 85 -17.34 12.12 -4.96
C LYS A 85 -17.52 13.58 -5.42
N ASN A 86 -16.51 14.42 -5.23
CA ASN A 86 -16.53 15.83 -5.60
C ASN A 86 -16.10 16.13 -7.05
N SER A 87 -15.77 15.09 -7.83
CA SER A 87 -15.26 15.22 -9.20
C SER A 87 -16.33 15.07 -10.27
N GLY A 88 -16.16 15.79 -11.39
CA GLY A 88 -16.95 15.60 -12.61
C GLY A 88 -16.74 14.23 -13.26
N PHE A 89 -17.62 13.88 -14.21
CA PHE A 89 -17.73 12.54 -14.81
C PHE A 89 -16.40 11.97 -15.33
N LEU A 90 -15.60 12.75 -16.05
CA LEU A 90 -14.33 12.30 -16.62
C LEU A 90 -13.30 11.91 -15.54
N LYS A 91 -13.10 12.79 -14.55
CA LYS A 91 -12.19 12.53 -13.42
C LYS A 91 -12.69 11.32 -12.62
N ARG A 92 -13.98 11.26 -12.33
CA ARG A 92 -14.60 10.12 -11.64
C ARG A 92 -14.32 8.80 -12.36
N TRP A 93 -14.47 8.75 -13.68
CA TRP A 93 -14.23 7.53 -14.46
C TRP A 93 -12.77 7.06 -14.39
N LEU A 94 -11.81 7.98 -14.57
CA LEU A 94 -10.38 7.65 -14.50
C LEU A 94 -9.95 7.17 -13.10
N TYR A 95 -10.33 7.91 -12.06
CA TYR A 95 -9.93 7.59 -10.69
C TYR A 95 -10.63 6.35 -10.12
N LYS A 96 -11.83 6.00 -10.61
CA LYS A 96 -12.57 4.82 -10.17
C LYS A 96 -11.79 3.52 -10.41
N SER A 97 -11.06 3.41 -11.52
CA SER A 97 -10.24 2.23 -11.83
C SER A 97 -9.08 2.06 -10.83
N VAL A 98 -8.36 3.15 -10.55
CA VAL A 98 -7.24 3.12 -9.60
C VAL A 98 -7.74 2.87 -8.17
N PHE A 99 -8.84 3.52 -7.78
CA PHE A 99 -9.49 3.29 -6.49
C PHE A 99 -9.91 1.82 -6.30
N ALA A 100 -10.47 1.19 -7.34
CA ALA A 100 -10.83 -0.22 -7.28
C ALA A 100 -9.61 -1.12 -7.09
N GLN A 101 -8.49 -0.80 -7.74
CA GLN A 101 -7.23 -1.56 -7.58
C GLN A 101 -6.69 -1.48 -6.15
N TYR A 102 -6.66 -0.29 -5.54
CA TYR A 102 -6.23 -0.16 -4.14
C TYR A 102 -7.18 -0.82 -3.15
N ASN A 103 -8.49 -0.73 -3.38
CA ASN A 103 -9.46 -1.45 -2.56
C ASN A 103 -9.33 -2.96 -2.68
N ASN A 104 -9.10 -3.48 -3.89
CA ASN A 104 -8.87 -4.91 -4.08
C ASN A 104 -7.62 -5.38 -3.34
N LEU A 105 -6.53 -4.60 -3.36
CA LEU A 105 -5.33 -4.89 -2.56
C LEU A 105 -5.64 -4.94 -1.05
N LEU A 106 -6.39 -3.96 -0.54
CA LEU A 106 -6.81 -3.92 0.86
C LEU A 106 -7.68 -5.12 1.22
N ASN A 107 -8.64 -5.47 0.35
CA ASN A 107 -9.60 -6.54 0.59
C ASN A 107 -8.99 -7.95 0.46
N ASN A 108 -8.04 -8.12 -0.46
CA ASN A 108 -7.45 -9.43 -0.75
C ASN A 108 -6.33 -9.78 0.24
N TYR A 109 -5.58 -8.78 0.73
CA TYR A 109 -4.37 -9.02 1.52
C TYR A 109 -4.39 -8.40 2.92
N PHE A 110 -5.29 -7.45 3.20
CA PHE A 110 -5.22 -6.61 4.40
C PHE A 110 -6.55 -6.44 5.16
N SER A 111 -7.58 -7.27 4.89
CA SER A 111 -8.88 -7.29 5.60
C SER A 111 -8.88 -7.80 7.04
N ASP A 112 -7.69 -7.93 7.62
CA ASP A 112 -7.42 -8.58 8.90
C ASP A 112 -7.62 -7.65 10.12
#